data_AF-A0AA47JMW8-F1
#
_entry.id   AF-A0AA47JMW8-F1
#
_cell.length_a   1.000
_cell.length_b   1.000
_cell.length_c   1.000
_cell.angle_alpha   90.00
_cell.angle_beta   90.00
_cell.angle_gamma   90.00
#
_symmetry.space_group_name_H-M   'P 1'
#
loop_
_entity.id
_entity.type
_entity.pdbx_description
1 polymer ?
#
loop_
_entity_poly.entity_id
_entity_poly.type
_entity_poly.pdbx_seq_one_letter_code
_entity_poly.pdbx_strand_id
1 'polypeptide(L)'
;MSKSQITRVELENALKRILSGKTERIAPNRKISVKAVEEEAGLGDGSAYYYKEVIDEIKKSASKRSPKNNLENMFEEKLSKLRERLANESRLKEKYRSQVEEYKTQLADMASQHNQLALIIQQYQYKVAELESTDTVQLSNTSKEYRDPD
;
A
#
# COMPACT_ATOMS: atom_id res chain seq x y z
N MET A 1 -4.50 -42.91 -36.39
CA MET A 1 -3.49 -41.89 -36.04
C MET A 1 -2.33 -42.00 -37.01
N SER A 2 -1.83 -40.89 -37.57
CA SER A 2 -0.64 -40.95 -38.42
C SER A 2 0.61 -41.20 -37.56
N LYS A 3 1.64 -41.86 -38.13
CA LYS A 3 2.91 -42.11 -37.42
C LYS A 3 3.54 -40.81 -36.86
N SER A 4 3.37 -39.70 -37.58
CA SER A 4 3.87 -38.39 -37.17
C SER A 4 3.16 -37.84 -35.93
N GLN A 5 1.83 -38.01 -35.85
CA GLN A 5 1.06 -37.58 -34.68
C GLN A 5 1.42 -38.39 -33.43
N ILE A 6 1.67 -39.69 -33.59
CA ILE A 6 2.08 -40.57 -32.48
C ILE A 6 3.41 -40.09 -31.90
N THR A 7 4.42 -39.85 -32.73
CA THR A 7 5.74 -39.38 -32.28
C THR A 7 5.69 -38.00 -31.62
N ARG A 8 4.79 -37.11 -32.09
CA ARG A 8 4.58 -35.80 -31.45
C ARG A 8 4.03 -35.96 -30.04
N VAL A 9 2.99 -36.79 -29.87
CA VAL A 9 2.38 -37.05 -28.57
C VAL A 9 3.36 -37.72 -27.61
N GLU A 10 4.23 -38.60 -28.10
CA GLU A 10 5.30 -39.21 -27.30
C GLU A 10 6.30 -38.19 -26.75
N LEU A 11 6.72 -37.23 -27.58
CA LEU A 11 7.60 -36.13 -27.15
C LEU A 11 6.92 -35.22 -26.12
N GLU A 12 5.65 -34.88 -26.33
CA GLU A 12 4.87 -34.07 -25.37
C GLU A 12 4.69 -34.80 -24.03
N ASN A 13 4.45 -36.11 -24.06
CA ASN A 13 4.34 -36.93 -22.86
C ASN A 13 5.69 -37.07 -22.14
N ALA A 14 6.79 -37.25 -22.87
CA ALA A 14 8.14 -37.25 -22.31
C ALA A 14 8.47 -35.92 -21.63
N LEU A 15 8.11 -34.78 -22.26
CA LEU A 15 8.25 -33.47 -21.64
C LEU A 15 7.45 -33.37 -20.32
N LYS A 16 6.20 -33.85 -20.29
CA LYS A 16 5.37 -33.88 -19.07
C LYS A 16 5.96 -34.77 -17.97
N ARG A 17 6.56 -35.92 -18.32
CA ARG A 17 7.27 -36.79 -17.37
C ARG A 17 8.48 -36.10 -16.74
N ILE A 18 9.30 -35.42 -17.56
CA ILE A 18 10.44 -34.62 -17.10
C ILE A 18 9.97 -33.45 -16.21
N LEU A 19 8.86 -32.80 -16.56
CA LEU A 19 8.27 -31.75 -15.74
C LEU A 19 7.72 -32.28 -14.41
N SER A 20 7.13 -33.47 -14.38
CA SER A 20 6.63 -34.06 -13.14
C SER A 20 7.70 -34.76 -12.29
N GLY A 21 8.93 -34.90 -12.79
CA GLY A 21 10.01 -35.61 -12.11
C GLY A 21 9.86 -37.14 -12.11
N LYS A 22 8.92 -37.67 -12.90
CA LYS A 22 8.65 -39.10 -13.07
C LYS A 22 9.26 -39.60 -14.38
N THR A 23 10.57 -39.45 -14.52
CA THR A 23 11.30 -39.91 -15.71
C THR A 23 11.47 -41.42 -15.67
N GLU A 24 11.30 -42.07 -16.82
CA GLU A 24 11.39 -43.52 -16.98
C GLU A 24 12.76 -43.96 -17.51
N ARG A 25 13.37 -43.17 -18.40
CA ARG A 25 14.61 -43.54 -19.11
C ARG A 25 15.79 -42.69 -18.70
N ILE A 26 15.53 -41.50 -18.16
CA ILE A 26 16.55 -40.54 -17.77
C ILE A 26 16.55 -40.31 -16.27
N ALA A 27 17.69 -39.87 -15.73
CA ALA A 27 17.78 -39.40 -14.34
C ALA A 27 16.83 -38.20 -14.07
N PRO A 28 16.06 -38.22 -12.96
CA PRO A 28 15.06 -37.19 -12.65
C PRO A 28 15.66 -35.78 -12.43
N ASN A 29 16.95 -35.70 -12.11
CA ASN A 29 17.67 -34.45 -11.87
C ASN A 29 18.33 -33.86 -13.13
N ARG A 30 18.14 -34.47 -14.31
CA ARG A 30 18.79 -33.99 -15.54
C ARG A 30 18.13 -32.69 -16.03
N LYS A 31 18.97 -31.78 -16.57
CA LYS A 31 18.51 -30.51 -17.15
C LYS A 31 17.59 -30.76 -18.36
N ILE A 32 16.49 -30.01 -18.42
CA ILE A 32 15.56 -30.02 -19.56
C ILE A 32 16.31 -29.54 -20.82
N SER A 33 16.35 -30.39 -21.84
CA SER A 33 16.95 -30.12 -23.14
C SER A 33 16.25 -30.97 -24.20
N VAL A 34 16.38 -30.60 -25.48
CA VAL A 34 15.78 -31.36 -26.59
C VAL A 34 16.26 -32.82 -26.55
N LYS A 35 17.57 -33.03 -26.34
CA LYS A 35 18.16 -34.36 -26.19
C LYS A 35 17.56 -35.16 -25.02
N ALA A 36 17.34 -34.51 -23.87
CA ALA A 36 16.72 -35.19 -22.73
C ALA A 36 15.26 -35.58 -23.02
N VAL A 37 14.52 -34.80 -23.81
CA VAL A 37 13.13 -35.17 -24.15
C VAL A 37 13.11 -36.30 -25.18
N GLU A 38 14.04 -36.31 -26.14
CA GLU A 38 14.19 -37.39 -27.13
C GLU A 38 14.54 -38.73 -26.47
N GLU A 39 15.52 -38.73 -25.57
CA GLU A 39 15.98 -39.93 -24.85
C GLU A 39 14.91 -40.45 -23.87
N GLU A 40 14.09 -39.57 -23.29
CA GLU A 40 12.95 -39.94 -22.43
C GLU A 40 11.74 -40.47 -23.24
N ALA A 41 11.56 -40.01 -24.47
CA ALA A 41 10.66 -40.65 -25.43
C ALA A 41 11.28 -41.94 -26.04
N GLY A 42 12.59 -42.14 -25.85
CA GLY A 42 13.51 -42.99 -26.62
C GLY A 42 13.20 -43.06 -28.10
N LEU A 43 13.14 -41.86 -28.67
CA LEU A 43 13.30 -41.65 -30.09
C LEU A 43 14.81 -41.50 -30.39
N GLY A 44 15.19 -41.72 -31.64
CA GLY A 44 16.58 -41.53 -32.07
C GLY A 44 16.99 -40.05 -32.06
N ASP A 45 18.28 -39.79 -31.85
CA ASP A 45 18.87 -38.45 -31.89
C ASP A 45 18.44 -37.73 -33.19
N GLY A 46 17.76 -36.59 -33.05
CA GLY A 46 17.31 -35.79 -34.18
C GLY A 46 15.81 -35.86 -34.50
N SER A 47 15.07 -36.78 -33.87
CA SER A 47 13.65 -37.01 -34.17
C SER A 47 12.75 -35.84 -33.76
N ALA A 48 13.12 -35.06 -32.73
CA ALA A 48 12.33 -33.91 -32.28
C ALA A 48 12.45 -32.70 -33.22
N TYR A 49 13.49 -32.61 -34.05
CA TYR A 49 13.72 -31.47 -34.93
C TYR A 49 12.66 -31.32 -36.05
N TYR A 50 11.97 -32.40 -36.38
CA TYR A 50 10.83 -32.37 -37.29
C TYR A 50 9.60 -31.67 -36.69
N TYR A 51 9.57 -31.45 -35.37
CA TYR A 51 8.44 -30.88 -34.63
C TYR A 51 8.84 -29.56 -33.95
N LYS A 52 8.86 -28.47 -34.72
CA LYS A 52 9.28 -27.14 -34.24
C LYS A 52 8.49 -26.65 -33.03
N GLU A 53 7.17 -26.87 -33.02
CA GLU A 53 6.28 -26.48 -31.91
C GLU A 53 6.72 -27.11 -30.57
N VAL A 54 7.06 -28.39 -30.60
CA VAL A 54 7.50 -29.13 -29.41
C VAL A 54 8.86 -28.61 -28.93
N ILE A 55 9.78 -28.29 -29.85
CA ILE A 55 11.08 -27.69 -29.48
C ILE A 55 10.89 -26.35 -28.77
N ASP A 56 9.98 -25.52 -29.26
CA ASP A 56 9.70 -24.22 -28.66
C ASP A 56 9.10 -24.37 -27.26
N GLU A 57 8.23 -25.36 -27.05
CA GLU A 57 7.71 -25.71 -25.72
C GLU A 57 8.80 -26.21 -24.78
N ILE A 58 9.72 -27.06 -25.24
CA ILE A 58 10.86 -27.55 -24.45
C ILE A 58 11.75 -26.37 -24.03
N LYS A 59 12.08 -25.47 -24.95
CA LYS A 59 12.91 -24.28 -24.68
C LYS A 59 12.22 -23.34 -23.68
N LYS A 60 10.93 -23.06 -23.86
CA LYS A 60 10.14 -22.25 -22.91
C LYS A 60 10.16 -22.87 -21.51
N SER A 61 9.98 -24.18 -21.43
CA SER A 61 9.99 -24.95 -20.17
C SER A 61 11.35 -24.93 -19.50
N ALA A 62 12.43 -25.10 -20.27
CA ALA A 62 13.81 -25.03 -19.78
C ALA A 62 14.17 -23.64 -19.25
N SER A 63 13.73 -22.57 -19.93
CA SER A 63 13.93 -21.19 -19.47
C SER A 63 13.16 -20.89 -18.17
N LYS A 64 11.89 -21.31 -18.07
CA LYS A 64 11.08 -21.12 -16.85
C LYS A 64 11.67 -21.80 -15.61
N ARG A 65 12.31 -22.97 -15.78
CA ARG A 65 12.99 -23.71 -14.70
C ARG A 65 14.41 -23.26 -14.43
N SER A 66 14.93 -22.28 -15.19
CA SER A 66 16.26 -21.78 -14.92
C SER A 66 16.30 -21.09 -13.55
N PRO A 67 17.33 -21.34 -12.73
CA PRO A 67 17.44 -20.72 -11.41
C PRO A 67 17.53 -19.19 -11.49
N LYS A 68 18.03 -18.65 -12.61
CA LYS A 68 18.11 -17.20 -12.87
C LYS A 68 16.73 -16.53 -12.92
N ASN A 69 15.79 -17.10 -13.68
CA ASN A 69 14.46 -16.50 -13.84
C ASN A 69 13.63 -16.56 -12.54
N ASN A 70 13.77 -17.62 -11.75
CA ASN A 70 13.10 -17.71 -10.44
C ASN A 70 13.65 -16.70 -9.43
N LEU A 71 14.96 -16.45 -9.47
CA LEU A 71 15.61 -15.46 -8.62
C LEU A 71 15.15 -14.05 -8.99
N GLU A 72 15.13 -13.73 -10.29
CA GLU A 72 14.71 -12.44 -10.84
C GLU A 72 13.25 -12.12 -10.52
N ASN A 73 12.34 -13.09 -10.70
CA ASN A 73 10.94 -12.96 -10.30
C ASN A 73 10.77 -12.71 -8.79
N MET A 74 11.57 -13.38 -7.95
CA MET A 74 11.52 -13.20 -6.50
C MET A 74 12.04 -11.82 -6.08
N PHE A 75 13.07 -11.31 -6.76
CA PHE A 75 13.57 -9.95 -6.54
C PHE A 75 12.55 -8.90 -6.98
N GLU A 76 11.89 -9.10 -8.11
CA GLU A 76 10.86 -8.21 -8.62
C GLU A 76 9.64 -8.16 -7.70
N GLU A 77 9.20 -9.30 -7.15
CA GLU A 77 8.12 -9.36 -6.17
C GLU A 77 8.49 -8.69 -4.83
N LYS A 78 9.74 -8.82 -4.38
CA LYS A 78 10.21 -8.09 -3.20
C LYS A 78 10.27 -6.59 -3.45
N LEU A 79 10.71 -6.18 -4.64
CA LEU A 79 10.82 -4.78 -5.04
C LEU A 79 9.45 -4.12 -5.15
N SER A 80 8.44 -4.82 -5.69
CA SER A 80 7.07 -4.31 -5.77
C SER A 80 6.47 -4.09 -4.38
N LYS A 81 6.63 -5.05 -3.46
CA LYS A 81 6.19 -4.92 -2.06
C LYS A 81 6.86 -3.74 -1.35
N LEU A 82 8.16 -3.51 -1.59
CA LEU A 82 8.88 -2.37 -1.02
C LEU A 82 8.35 -1.03 -1.55
N ARG A 83 8.08 -0.94 -2.86
CA ARG A 83 7.50 0.26 -3.48
C ARG A 83 6.10 0.56 -2.93
N GLU A 84 5.28 -0.47 -2.76
CA GLU A 84 3.94 -0.34 -2.20
C GLU A 84 3.99 0.18 -0.75
N ARG A 85 4.88 -0.38 0.08
CA ARG A 85 5.09 0.12 1.46
C ARG A 85 5.52 1.58 1.49
N LEU A 86 6.48 1.96 0.64
CA LEU A 86 6.95 3.35 0.56
C LEU A 86 5.82 4.30 0.14
N ALA A 87 4.99 3.92 -0.82
CA ALA A 87 3.84 4.70 -1.25
C ALA A 87 2.78 4.84 -0.14
N ASN A 88 2.56 3.78 0.63
CA ASN A 88 1.64 3.82 1.77
C ASN A 88 2.16 4.71 2.90
N GLU A 89 3.45 4.63 3.22
CA GLU A 89 4.10 5.49 4.21
C GLU A 89 4.06 6.96 3.81
N SER A 90 4.36 7.28 2.55
CA SER A 90 4.32 8.66 2.06
C SER A 90 2.90 9.24 2.10
N ARG A 91 1.90 8.46 1.68
CA ARG A 91 0.47 8.84 1.76
C ARG A 91 0.04 9.09 3.20
N LEU A 92 0.46 8.23 4.11
CA LEU A 92 0.11 8.33 5.52
C LEU A 92 0.77 9.55 6.17
N LYS A 93 2.04 9.80 5.86
CA LYS A 93 2.77 10.98 6.33
C LYS A 93 2.12 12.27 5.87
N GLU A 94 1.72 12.35 4.61
CA GLU A 94 1.05 13.56 4.08
C GLU A 94 -0.29 13.79 4.76
N LYS A 95 -1.09 12.73 4.95
CA LYS A 95 -2.37 12.81 5.68
C LYS A 95 -2.19 13.32 7.10
N TYR A 96 -1.21 12.79 7.84
CA TYR A 96 -0.98 13.26 9.21
C TYR A 96 -0.43 14.68 9.24
N ARG A 97 0.40 15.07 8.26
CA ARG A 97 0.88 16.44 8.14
C ARG A 97 -0.27 17.42 7.92
N SER A 98 -1.22 17.11 7.03
CA SER A 98 -2.38 17.96 6.80
C SER A 98 -3.27 18.06 8.05
N GLN A 99 -3.51 16.95 8.75
CA GLN A 99 -4.28 16.94 10.00
C GLN A 99 -3.62 17.77 11.09
N VAL A 100 -2.28 17.71 11.23
CA VAL A 100 -1.56 18.52 12.21
C VAL A 100 -1.71 20.01 11.90
N GLU A 101 -1.59 20.41 10.65
CA GLU A 101 -1.79 21.81 10.26
C GLU A 101 -3.24 22.27 10.51
N GLU A 102 -4.22 21.44 10.18
CA GLU A 102 -5.63 21.72 10.45
C GLU A 102 -5.91 21.87 11.96
N TYR A 103 -5.37 21.00 12.81
CA TYR A 103 -5.55 21.13 14.26
C TYR A 103 -4.82 22.34 14.82
N LYS A 104 -3.66 22.72 14.27
CA LYS A 104 -2.99 23.97 14.67
C LYS A 104 -3.82 25.20 14.32
N THR A 105 -4.43 25.24 13.13
CA THR A 105 -5.28 26.38 12.74
C THR A 105 -6.52 26.44 13.62
N GLN A 106 -7.19 25.31 13.85
CA GLN A 106 -8.35 25.25 14.75
C GLN A 106 -7.98 25.70 16.18
N LEU A 107 -6.82 25.29 16.69
CA LEU A 107 -6.37 25.69 18.02
C LEU A 107 -6.08 27.20 18.09
N ALA A 108 -5.44 27.76 17.06
CA ALA A 108 -5.18 29.20 16.98
C ALA A 108 -6.47 30.01 16.93
N ASP A 109 -7.46 29.54 16.16
CA ASP A 109 -8.78 30.18 16.06
C ASP A 109 -9.52 30.13 17.40
N MET A 110 -9.53 28.98 18.08
CA MET A 110 -10.13 28.85 19.41
C MET A 110 -9.45 29.74 20.44
N ALA A 111 -8.11 29.82 20.43
CA ALA A 111 -7.37 30.71 21.33
C ALA A 111 -7.69 32.19 21.06
N SER A 112 -7.80 32.59 19.79
CA SER A 112 -8.21 33.95 19.40
C SER A 112 -9.61 34.29 19.91
N GLN A 113 -10.59 33.40 19.66
CA GLN A 113 -11.97 33.58 20.14
C GLN A 113 -12.03 33.65 21.66
N HIS A 114 -11.30 32.78 22.36
CA HIS A 114 -11.23 32.80 23.82
C HIS A 114 -10.68 34.13 24.35
N ASN A 115 -9.60 34.64 23.75
CA ASN A 115 -9.02 35.92 24.12
C ASN A 115 -10.00 37.09 23.87
N GLN A 116 -10.69 37.09 22.74
CA GLN A 116 -11.72 38.09 22.43
C GLN A 116 -12.85 38.07 23.47
N LEU A 117 -13.37 36.88 23.78
CA LEU A 117 -14.42 36.71 24.78
C LEU A 117 -13.96 37.17 26.17
N ALA A 118 -12.73 36.85 26.57
CA ALA A 118 -12.16 37.28 27.84
C ALA A 118 -12.09 38.81 27.96
N LEU A 119 -11.65 39.50 26.89
CA LEU A 119 -11.64 40.97 26.84
C LEU A 119 -13.05 41.56 26.94
N ILE A 120 -14.01 40.98 26.22
CA ILE A 120 -15.41 41.41 26.27
C ILE A 120 -15.97 41.25 27.68
N ILE A 121 -15.74 40.10 28.33
CA ILE A 121 -16.16 39.85 29.72
C ILE A 121 -15.57 40.91 30.65
N GLN A 122 -14.28 41.20 30.53
CA GLN A 122 -13.62 42.22 31.35
C GLN A 122 -14.26 43.61 31.14
N GLN A 123 -14.55 44.00 29.90
CA GLN A 123 -15.24 45.26 29.61
C GLN A 123 -16.64 45.32 30.23
N TYR A 124 -17.40 44.21 30.18
CA TYR A 124 -18.71 44.16 30.83
C TYR A 124 -18.61 44.22 32.35
N GLN A 125 -17.61 43.58 32.96
CA GLN A 125 -17.36 43.68 34.40
C GLN A 125 -17.09 45.13 34.81
N TYR A 126 -16.30 45.88 34.05
CA TYR A 126 -16.08 47.30 34.30
C TYR A 126 -17.38 48.11 34.22
N LYS A 127 -18.17 47.91 33.16
CA LYS A 127 -19.44 48.63 32.99
C LYS A 127 -20.43 48.35 34.12
N VAL A 128 -20.52 47.09 34.57
CA VAL A 128 -21.38 46.72 35.71
C VAL A 128 -20.90 47.42 36.97
N ALA A 129 -19.59 47.41 37.26
CA ALA A 129 -19.03 48.09 38.42
C ALA A 129 -19.25 49.62 38.38
N GLU A 130 -19.13 50.25 37.21
CA GLU A 130 -19.45 51.67 37.03
C GLU A 130 -20.93 51.95 37.36
N LEU A 131 -21.85 51.16 36.81
CA LEU A 131 -23.28 51.33 37.07
C LEU A 131 -23.64 51.14 38.55
N GLU A 132 -23.11 50.10 39.20
CA GLU A 132 -23.30 49.87 40.64
C GLU A 132 -22.78 51.04 41.50
N SER A 133 -21.65 51.65 41.10
CA SER A 133 -21.13 52.84 41.77
C SER A 133 -22.03 54.07 41.60
N THR A 134 -22.66 54.23 40.43
CA THR A 134 -23.59 55.35 40.20
C THR A 134 -24.91 55.19 40.95
N ASP A 135 -25.45 53.97 41.03
CA ASP A 135 -26.68 53.67 41.75
C ASP A 135 -26.51 53.90 43.26
N THR A 136 -25.37 53.49 43.83
CA THR A 136 -25.06 53.74 45.25
C THR A 136 -24.91 55.22 45.58
N VAL A 137 -24.31 56.02 44.69
CA VAL A 137 -24.22 57.48 44.85
C VAL A 137 -25.60 58.14 44.79
N GLN A 138 -26.48 57.75 43.85
CA GLN A 138 -27.83 58.28 43.75
C GLN A 138 -28.70 57.94 44.98
N LEU A 139 -28.61 56.70 45.48
CA LEU A 139 -29.29 56.29 46.72
C LEU A 139 -28.79 57.08 47.94
N SER A 140 -27.49 57.39 48.01
CA SER A 140 -26.92 58.19 49.11
C SER A 140 -27.34 59.66 49.07
N ASN A 141 -27.51 60.24 47.87
CA ASN A 141 -27.93 61.62 47.70
C ASN A 141 -29.43 61.80 48.00
N THR A 142 -30.28 60.89 47.51
CA THR A 142 -31.71 60.88 47.86
C THR A 142 -31.93 60.66 49.36
N SER A 143 -31.13 59.80 50.01
CA SER A 143 -31.21 59.60 51.47
C SER A 143 -30.81 60.84 52.29
N LYS A 144 -29.99 61.74 51.74
CA LYS A 144 -29.62 63.02 52.38
C LYS A 144 -30.69 64.09 52.20
N GLU A 145 -31.32 64.16 51.02
CA GLU A 145 -32.41 65.11 50.75
C GLU A 145 -33.66 64.88 51.61
N TYR A 146 -33.88 63.65 52.10
CA TYR A 146 -34.99 63.33 53.00
C TYR A 146 -34.69 63.49 54.50
N ARG A 147 -33.46 63.86 54.90
CA ARG A 147 -33.06 63.91 56.33
C ARG A 147 -33.12 65.30 56.98
N ASP A 148 -33.36 66.36 56.21
CA ASP A 148 -33.59 67.72 56.71
C ASP A 148 -34.94 68.26 56.20
N PRO A 149 -36.06 67.97 56.88
CA PRO A 149 -37.21 68.88 56.90
C PRO A 149 -37.10 69.81 58.12
N ASP A 150 -37.36 71.11 57.86
CA ASP A 150 -37.43 72.26 58.78
C ASP A 150 -37.67 71.99 60.28
#